data_AF-A0AAE5CCL4-F1
#
_entry.id   AF-A0AAE5CCL4-F1
#
_cell.length_a   1.000
_cell.length_b   1.000
_cell.length_c   1.000
_cell.angle_alpha   90.00
_cell.angle_beta   90.00
_cell.angle_gamma   90.00
#
_symmetry.space_group_name_H-M   'P 1'
#
loop_
_entity.id
_entity.type
_entity.pdbx_description
1 polymer ?
#
loop_
_entity_poly.entity_id
_entity_poly.type
_entity_poly.pdbx_seq_one_letter_code
_entity_poly.pdbx_strand_id
1 'polypeptide(L)'
;MNFKLTLIPGLLLMAGANPRWVTAQTTDAQQRELEIERDYSCVVCHIDKRRAFRLGVHSDRGIHCEDCHGGDPRGFEVESAHRAVDYIGSPDKLQTVELCTDCHADPDQMRQYGLPAGELAEYRTSRHGMLLLDRGDLNAPTCTDCHDAHTILRPTDARSNVYPTNIAGTCATCHEDESLMAGYGLPTDQFDTYRSSAHGVALYEKHNFAAPTCVGCHGSHSALPPAVAQIANVCGQCHVRVREAFDVGPHGTAARAAKLSGCTACHSNHGTEVIPPDRIAETCTECHEAGSEAAGIGIEIEEKATRAAEELRSAAEAIDELVSAGRDVSDARLRYQSALTAFMQVSQTQHSLDLTALDDLRREVASISLDIRSSAEVAAEHRWEHRLILVPVWFLALSAGVLAWFKLRGSERSATAEGQ
;
A
#
# COMPACT_ATOMS: atom_id res chain seq x y z
N MET A 1 46.21 22.44 5.40
CA MET A 1 47.35 21.84 6.11
C MET A 1 47.72 20.54 5.42
N ASN A 2 48.89 20.52 4.78
CA ASN A 2 49.53 19.33 4.24
C ASN A 2 49.84 18.35 5.38
N PHE A 3 49.57 17.05 5.21
CA PHE A 3 50.28 16.03 5.99
C PHE A 3 50.85 14.94 5.10
N LYS A 4 52.17 14.80 5.27
CA LYS A 4 53.12 14.01 4.51
C LYS A 4 53.02 12.52 4.88
N LEU A 5 53.34 11.70 3.88
CA LEU A 5 53.81 10.32 4.01
C LEU A 5 55.01 10.24 4.97
N THR A 6 55.01 9.20 5.81
CA THR A 6 56.20 8.67 6.48
C THR A 6 56.33 7.19 6.12
N LEU A 7 57.41 6.85 5.42
CA LEU A 7 57.94 5.50 5.21
C LEU A 7 59.07 5.29 6.22
N ILE A 8 59.12 4.14 6.92
CA ILE A 8 60.37 3.53 7.39
C ILE A 8 60.27 1.98 7.26
N PRO A 9 61.38 1.29 6.94
CA PRO A 9 61.42 0.05 6.17
C PRO A 9 61.96 -1.17 6.95
N GLY A 10 61.87 -2.34 6.32
CA GLY A 10 62.71 -3.51 6.66
C GLY A 10 62.07 -4.83 6.25
N LEU A 11 62.59 -5.53 5.24
CA LEU A 11 63.68 -6.50 5.38
C LEU A 11 63.95 -7.19 4.03
N LEU A 12 65.23 -7.50 3.80
CA LEU A 12 65.84 -8.04 2.60
C LEU A 12 65.68 -9.56 2.45
N LEU A 13 65.75 -10.03 1.18
CA LEU A 13 66.19 -11.35 0.66
C LEU A 13 65.20 -12.52 0.87
N MET A 14 64.82 -13.28 -0.17
CA MET A 14 65.67 -14.11 -1.02
C MET A 14 65.05 -14.35 -2.41
N ALA A 15 65.94 -14.56 -3.38
CA ALA A 15 65.63 -14.90 -4.77
C ALA A 15 65.12 -16.34 -4.95
N GLY A 16 64.27 -16.52 -5.98
CA GLY A 16 64.18 -17.76 -6.76
C GLY A 16 62.87 -18.54 -6.70
N ALA A 17 61.98 -18.33 -7.68
CA ALA A 17 61.18 -19.39 -8.34
C ALA A 17 60.30 -18.82 -9.48
N ASN A 18 60.19 -19.61 -10.57
CA ASN A 18 59.51 -19.40 -11.85
C ASN A 18 58.15 -18.68 -11.86
N PRO A 19 57.78 -17.99 -12.96
CA PRO A 19 56.42 -17.54 -13.19
C PRO A 19 55.57 -18.73 -13.64
N ARG A 20 54.91 -19.39 -12.68
CA ARG A 20 53.77 -20.25 -12.99
C ARG A 20 52.53 -19.37 -13.11
N TRP A 21 52.10 -19.16 -14.34
CA TRP A 21 50.74 -18.80 -14.69
C TRP A 21 49.78 -19.66 -13.86
N VAL A 22 49.11 -19.06 -12.88
CA VAL A 22 47.96 -19.69 -12.24
C VAL A 22 46.83 -19.60 -13.24
N THR A 23 46.71 -20.61 -14.09
CA THR A 23 45.47 -20.87 -14.82
C THR A 23 44.42 -21.20 -13.76
N ALA A 24 43.52 -20.24 -13.47
CA ALA A 24 42.34 -20.52 -12.67
C ALA A 24 41.53 -21.59 -13.42
N GLN A 25 41.53 -22.81 -12.90
CA GLN A 25 40.70 -23.89 -13.43
C GLN A 25 39.24 -23.56 -13.10
N THR A 26 38.46 -23.30 -14.13
CA THR A 26 36.99 -23.23 -14.07
C THR A 26 36.45 -24.53 -13.50
N THR A 27 35.53 -24.47 -12.53
CA THR A 27 34.90 -25.66 -11.94
C THR A 27 34.05 -26.40 -12.99
N ASP A 28 33.77 -27.70 -12.80
CA ASP A 28 32.92 -28.48 -13.72
C ASP A 28 31.53 -27.85 -13.95
N ALA A 29 31.00 -27.13 -12.96
CA ALA A 29 29.76 -26.36 -13.09
C ALA A 29 29.95 -25.12 -13.97
N GLN A 30 31.06 -24.39 -13.80
CA GLN A 30 31.41 -23.25 -14.66
C GLN A 30 31.77 -23.69 -16.09
N GLN A 31 32.38 -24.86 -16.27
CA GLN A 31 32.63 -25.44 -17.58
C GLN A 31 31.35 -25.88 -18.27
N ARG A 32 30.42 -26.54 -17.56
CA ARG A 32 29.09 -26.86 -18.10
C ARG A 32 28.29 -25.62 -18.50
N GLU A 33 28.35 -24.56 -17.70
CA GLU A 33 27.67 -23.30 -18.01
C GLU A 33 28.31 -22.57 -19.21
N LEU A 34 29.63 -22.63 -19.34
CA LEU A 34 30.36 -22.15 -20.52
C LEU A 34 30.14 -23.00 -21.78
N GLU A 35 29.92 -24.31 -21.65
CA GLU A 35 29.59 -25.22 -22.75
C GLU A 35 28.15 -24.99 -23.27
N ILE A 36 27.19 -24.78 -22.36
CA ILE A 36 25.81 -24.39 -22.71
C ILE A 36 25.80 -23.05 -23.46
N GLU A 37 26.63 -22.07 -23.06
CA GLU A 37 26.75 -20.80 -23.82
C GLU A 37 27.44 -20.94 -25.19
N ARG A 38 28.23 -22.00 -25.41
CA ARG A 38 28.95 -22.20 -26.69
C ARG A 38 28.11 -22.85 -27.78
N ASP A 39 27.11 -23.64 -27.42
CA ASP A 39 26.23 -24.33 -28.35
C ASP A 39 24.86 -23.64 -28.52
N TYR A 40 24.68 -22.48 -27.86
CA TYR A 40 23.45 -21.69 -27.89
C TYR A 40 23.62 -20.40 -28.70
N SER A 41 23.31 -20.46 -29.98
CA SER A 41 23.52 -19.39 -30.95
C SER A 41 22.62 -18.16 -30.75
N CYS A 42 21.39 -18.35 -30.25
CA CYS A 42 20.38 -17.29 -30.11
C CYS A 42 20.92 -16.09 -29.31
N VAL A 43 21.65 -16.35 -28.21
CA VAL A 43 22.19 -15.32 -27.31
C VAL A 43 23.45 -14.64 -27.83
N VAL A 44 24.09 -15.21 -28.85
CA VAL A 44 25.27 -14.63 -29.50
C VAL A 44 24.84 -13.50 -30.43
N CYS A 45 23.79 -13.72 -31.22
CA CYS A 45 23.29 -12.74 -32.18
C CYS A 45 22.30 -11.75 -31.53
N HIS A 46 21.38 -12.21 -30.67
CA HIS A 46 20.35 -11.38 -30.04
C HIS A 46 20.76 -10.87 -28.65
N ILE A 47 21.90 -10.16 -28.58
CA ILE A 47 22.53 -9.74 -27.31
C ILE A 47 21.59 -8.88 -26.46
N ASP A 48 20.83 -7.96 -27.05
CA ASP A 48 19.92 -7.09 -26.29
C ASP A 48 18.74 -7.88 -25.71
N LYS A 49 18.21 -8.85 -26.48
CA LYS A 49 17.15 -9.74 -25.99
C LYS A 49 17.67 -10.67 -24.91
N ARG A 50 18.88 -11.21 -25.04
CA ARG A 50 19.56 -11.98 -23.99
C ARG A 50 19.66 -11.19 -22.69
N ARG A 51 20.08 -9.91 -22.76
CA ARG A 51 20.21 -9.05 -21.57
C ARG A 51 18.88 -8.86 -20.87
N ALA A 52 17.81 -8.59 -21.63
CA ALA A 52 16.46 -8.44 -21.11
C ALA A 52 15.92 -9.76 -20.52
N PHE A 53 16.09 -10.87 -21.23
CA PHE A 53 15.57 -12.19 -20.87
C PHE A 53 16.16 -12.74 -19.58
N ARG A 54 17.46 -12.53 -19.37
CA ARG A 54 18.16 -12.96 -18.15
C ARG A 54 17.66 -12.32 -16.86
N LEU A 55 16.92 -11.22 -16.95
CA LEU A 55 16.31 -10.58 -15.78
C LEU A 55 14.96 -11.22 -15.42
N GLY A 56 14.34 -11.95 -16.36
CA GLY A 56 13.00 -12.49 -16.22
C GLY A 56 12.97 -13.88 -15.59
N VAL A 57 11.79 -14.23 -15.06
CA VAL A 57 11.52 -15.49 -14.35
C VAL A 57 11.60 -16.72 -15.24
N HIS A 58 11.41 -16.56 -16.55
CA HIS A 58 11.53 -17.66 -17.51
C HIS A 58 13.00 -18.11 -17.64
N SER A 59 13.95 -17.17 -17.66
CA SER A 59 15.37 -17.51 -17.63
C SER A 59 15.77 -18.20 -16.32
N ASP A 60 15.21 -17.77 -15.17
CA ASP A 60 15.44 -18.42 -13.87
C ASP A 60 14.96 -19.88 -13.82
N ARG A 61 14.06 -20.27 -14.74
CA ARG A 61 13.43 -21.59 -14.79
C ARG A 61 13.91 -22.47 -15.93
N GLY A 62 14.97 -22.06 -16.62
CA GLY A 62 15.55 -22.83 -17.71
C GLY A 62 14.64 -22.88 -18.95
N ILE A 63 13.78 -21.88 -19.12
CA ILE A 63 13.10 -21.65 -20.41
C ILE A 63 14.07 -20.91 -21.32
N HIS A 64 14.13 -21.35 -22.57
CA HIS A 64 15.02 -20.87 -23.60
C HIS A 64 14.24 -20.14 -24.71
N CYS A 65 14.94 -19.46 -25.61
CA CYS A 65 14.34 -18.65 -26.67
C CYS A 65 13.50 -19.49 -27.64
N GLU A 66 13.98 -20.68 -27.99
CA GLU A 66 13.32 -21.64 -28.89
C GLU A 66 12.06 -22.25 -28.30
N ASP A 67 11.94 -22.33 -26.97
CA ASP A 67 10.72 -22.79 -26.31
C ASP A 67 9.53 -21.86 -26.58
N CYS A 68 9.82 -20.61 -26.98
CA CYS A 68 8.80 -19.66 -27.38
C CYS A 68 8.81 -19.32 -28.88
N HIS A 69 9.98 -19.17 -29.46
CA HIS A 69 10.13 -18.67 -30.83
C HIS A 69 10.37 -19.79 -31.86
N GLY A 70 10.58 -21.04 -31.43
CA GLY A 70 11.10 -22.12 -32.28
C GLY A 70 12.52 -21.84 -32.77
N GLY A 71 12.92 -22.49 -33.87
CA GLY A 71 14.26 -22.32 -34.44
C GLY A 71 15.26 -23.37 -33.98
N ASP A 72 16.46 -23.36 -34.59
CA ASP A 72 17.56 -24.24 -34.20
C ASP A 72 18.56 -23.47 -33.31
N PRO A 73 18.61 -23.73 -31.99
CA PRO A 73 19.53 -23.06 -31.10
C PRO A 73 21.00 -23.33 -31.42
N ARG A 74 21.32 -24.33 -32.25
CA ARG A 74 22.70 -24.66 -32.66
C ARG A 74 23.08 -24.02 -34.00
N GLY A 75 22.18 -23.27 -34.64
CA GLY A 75 22.43 -22.58 -35.90
C GLY A 75 23.18 -21.27 -35.73
N PHE A 76 24.48 -21.22 -36.04
CA PHE A 76 25.29 -19.99 -35.93
C PHE A 76 25.18 -19.04 -37.14
N GLU A 77 24.39 -19.41 -38.14
CA GLU A 77 24.00 -18.54 -39.25
C GLU A 77 22.52 -18.22 -39.19
N VAL A 78 22.13 -16.99 -39.56
CA VAL A 78 20.73 -16.52 -39.53
C VAL A 78 19.78 -17.50 -40.20
N GLU A 79 20.15 -17.99 -41.38
CA GLU A 79 19.35 -18.95 -42.13
C GLU A 79 19.23 -20.29 -41.39
N SER A 80 20.33 -20.81 -40.85
CA SER A 80 20.31 -22.08 -40.11
C SER A 80 19.51 -22.02 -38.81
N ALA A 81 19.54 -20.87 -38.12
CA ALA A 81 18.81 -20.68 -36.86
C ALA A 81 17.30 -20.52 -37.07
N HIS A 82 16.88 -19.86 -38.15
CA HIS A 82 15.50 -19.40 -38.33
C HIS A 82 14.72 -20.16 -39.42
N ARG A 83 15.34 -21.10 -40.14
CA ARG A 83 14.65 -21.90 -41.18
C ARG A 83 13.75 -23.00 -40.61
N ALA A 84 13.88 -23.33 -39.32
CA ALA A 84 13.06 -24.36 -38.70
C ALA A 84 11.56 -24.06 -38.89
N VAL A 85 10.77 -25.11 -39.13
CA VAL A 85 9.34 -24.96 -39.49
C VAL A 85 8.51 -24.36 -38.35
N ASP A 86 8.97 -24.52 -37.12
CA ASP A 86 8.38 -23.99 -35.90
C ASP A 86 8.86 -22.57 -35.56
N TYR A 87 9.77 -21.98 -36.34
CA TYR A 87 10.25 -20.62 -36.06
C TYR A 87 9.17 -19.57 -36.38
N ILE A 88 8.71 -18.85 -35.36
CA ILE A 88 7.62 -17.87 -35.48
C ILE A 88 8.11 -16.41 -35.53
N GLY A 89 9.39 -16.15 -35.26
CA GLY A 89 9.94 -14.79 -35.22
C GLY A 89 9.25 -13.93 -34.17
N SER A 90 8.78 -12.74 -34.54
CA SER A 90 8.00 -11.87 -33.64
C SER A 90 6.52 -12.20 -33.76
N PRO A 91 5.90 -12.87 -32.78
CA PRO A 91 4.49 -13.22 -32.86
C PRO A 91 3.61 -11.97 -32.90
N ASP A 92 2.50 -12.04 -33.64
CA ASP A 92 1.43 -11.06 -33.53
C ASP A 92 0.64 -11.22 -32.22
N LYS A 93 -0.38 -10.39 -31.99
CA LYS A 93 -1.15 -10.41 -30.74
C LYS A 93 -1.92 -11.71 -30.51
N LEU A 94 -2.45 -12.35 -31.56
CA LEU A 94 -3.19 -13.61 -31.42
C LEU A 94 -2.20 -14.74 -31.14
N GLN A 95 -1.11 -14.80 -31.89
CA GLN A 95 -0.02 -15.76 -31.67
C GLN A 95 0.60 -15.60 -30.27
N THR A 96 0.70 -14.37 -29.76
CA THR A 96 1.20 -14.11 -28.40
C THR A 96 0.33 -14.75 -27.33
N VAL A 97 -1.00 -14.68 -27.48
CA VAL A 97 -1.92 -15.35 -26.54
C VAL A 97 -1.74 -16.85 -26.62
N GLU A 98 -1.75 -17.44 -27.83
CA GLU A 98 -1.57 -18.88 -28.03
C GLU A 98 -0.26 -19.36 -27.38
N LEU A 99 0.84 -18.69 -27.69
CA LEU A 99 2.17 -18.97 -27.18
C LEU A 99 2.24 -19.00 -25.64
N CYS A 100 1.68 -17.99 -24.97
CA CYS A 100 1.69 -17.97 -23.50
C CYS A 100 0.85 -19.13 -22.94
N THR A 101 -0.26 -19.46 -23.61
CA THR A 101 -1.22 -20.43 -23.13
C THR A 101 -0.82 -21.88 -23.34
N ASP A 102 0.11 -22.15 -24.27
CA ASP A 102 0.68 -23.49 -24.46
C ASP A 102 1.29 -24.04 -23.16
N CYS A 103 1.77 -23.15 -22.29
CA CYS A 103 2.23 -23.51 -20.94
C CYS A 103 1.28 -23.03 -19.84
N HIS A 104 0.87 -21.75 -19.85
CA HIS A 104 0.15 -21.15 -18.72
C HIS A 104 -1.34 -21.53 -18.62
N ALA A 105 -1.88 -22.31 -19.57
CA ALA A 105 -3.23 -22.86 -19.47
C ALA A 105 -3.26 -24.33 -19.01
N ASP A 106 -2.10 -24.99 -18.83
CA ASP A 106 -2.02 -26.37 -18.32
C ASP A 106 -1.82 -26.38 -16.79
N PRO A 107 -2.83 -26.84 -16.01
CA PRO A 107 -2.72 -26.93 -14.56
C PRO A 107 -1.61 -27.87 -14.09
N ASP A 108 -1.32 -28.95 -14.81
CA ASP A 108 -0.30 -29.91 -14.39
C ASP A 108 1.10 -29.34 -14.63
N GLN A 109 1.29 -28.59 -15.72
CA GLN A 109 2.52 -27.85 -15.96
C GLN A 109 2.72 -26.70 -14.96
N MET A 110 1.67 -25.94 -14.62
CA MET A 110 1.78 -24.79 -13.71
C MET A 110 1.91 -25.18 -12.23
N ARG A 111 1.36 -26.33 -11.83
CA ARG A 111 1.41 -26.84 -10.45
C ARG A 111 2.84 -26.95 -9.91
N GLN A 112 3.81 -27.35 -10.75
CA GLN A 112 5.21 -27.49 -10.34
C GLN A 112 5.85 -26.14 -9.96
N TYR A 113 5.29 -25.04 -10.44
CA TYR A 113 5.76 -23.67 -10.16
C TYR A 113 4.93 -22.97 -9.09
N GLY A 114 3.87 -23.61 -8.56
CA GLY A 114 2.93 -23.00 -7.63
C GLY A 114 2.12 -21.87 -8.25
N LEU A 115 1.92 -21.90 -9.57
CA LEU A 115 1.15 -20.90 -10.31
C LEU A 115 -0.26 -21.43 -10.61
N PRO A 116 -1.28 -20.56 -10.69
CA PRO A 116 -2.56 -20.93 -11.26
C PRO A 116 -2.43 -21.19 -12.77
N ALA A 117 -3.45 -21.84 -13.34
CA ALA A 117 -3.59 -22.07 -14.79
C ALA A 117 -4.97 -21.63 -15.32
N GLY A 118 -5.70 -20.84 -14.53
CA GLY A 118 -7.03 -20.32 -14.86
C GLY A 118 -7.00 -19.00 -15.63
N GLU A 119 -5.83 -18.42 -15.80
CA GLU A 119 -5.60 -17.05 -16.28
C GLU A 119 -6.11 -16.87 -17.71
N LEU A 120 -5.99 -17.88 -18.56
CA LEU A 120 -6.57 -17.84 -19.90
C LEU A 120 -8.10 -17.82 -19.87
N ALA A 121 -8.70 -18.62 -18.98
CA ALA A 121 -10.15 -18.65 -18.86
C ALA A 121 -10.67 -17.29 -18.37
N GLU A 122 -10.00 -16.69 -17.38
CA GLU A 122 -10.27 -15.33 -16.91
C GLU A 122 -10.11 -14.30 -18.05
N TYR A 123 -8.99 -14.33 -18.76
CA TYR A 123 -8.71 -13.43 -19.88
C TYR A 123 -9.76 -13.54 -21.00
N ARG A 124 -10.18 -14.74 -21.38
CA ARG A 124 -11.25 -14.95 -22.38
C ARG A 124 -12.57 -14.32 -21.96
N THR A 125 -12.85 -14.26 -20.67
CA THR A 125 -14.05 -13.59 -20.13
C THR A 125 -13.88 -12.08 -19.91
N SER A 126 -12.68 -11.54 -20.09
CA SER A 126 -12.39 -10.12 -20.00
C SER A 126 -12.87 -9.34 -21.22
N ARG A 127 -13.07 -8.02 -21.07
CA ARG A 127 -13.33 -7.17 -22.25
C ARG A 127 -12.13 -7.12 -23.19
N HIS A 128 -10.90 -7.18 -22.67
CA HIS A 128 -9.68 -7.23 -23.48
C HIS A 128 -9.64 -8.50 -24.34
N GLY A 129 -9.88 -9.66 -23.75
CA GLY A 129 -9.92 -10.95 -24.44
C GLY A 129 -11.07 -11.05 -25.44
N MET A 130 -12.27 -10.58 -25.10
CA MET A 130 -13.39 -10.53 -26.06
C MET A 130 -13.09 -9.62 -27.25
N LEU A 131 -12.48 -8.46 -27.02
CA LEU A 131 -12.09 -7.54 -28.10
C LEU A 131 -11.04 -8.19 -29.01
N LEU A 132 -9.99 -8.77 -28.45
CA LEU A 132 -8.92 -9.38 -29.23
C LEU A 132 -9.36 -10.67 -29.91
N LEU A 133 -9.87 -11.65 -29.16
CA LEU A 133 -10.10 -13.01 -29.61
C LEU A 133 -11.40 -13.15 -30.43
N ASP A 134 -12.48 -12.44 -30.03
CA ASP A 134 -13.77 -12.59 -30.69
C ASP A 134 -13.96 -11.57 -31.82
N ARG A 135 -13.40 -10.36 -31.67
CA ARG A 135 -13.58 -9.27 -32.64
C ARG A 135 -12.34 -8.97 -33.46
N GLY A 136 -11.19 -9.56 -33.15
CA GLY A 136 -9.94 -9.28 -33.85
C GLY A 136 -9.42 -7.85 -33.65
N ASP A 137 -9.83 -7.19 -32.58
CA ASP A 137 -9.40 -5.82 -32.29
C ASP A 137 -7.97 -5.79 -31.76
N LEU A 138 -7.02 -5.47 -32.64
CA LEU A 138 -5.59 -5.43 -32.34
C LEU A 138 -5.17 -4.28 -31.41
N ASN A 139 -6.08 -3.37 -31.06
CA ASN A 139 -5.82 -2.37 -30.04
C ASN A 139 -5.99 -2.94 -28.62
N ALA A 140 -6.69 -4.06 -28.45
CA ALA A 140 -6.82 -4.72 -27.15
C ALA A 140 -5.48 -5.32 -26.67
N PRO A 141 -5.17 -5.29 -25.37
CA PRO A 141 -3.92 -5.80 -24.83
C PRO A 141 -3.89 -7.33 -24.77
N THR A 142 -2.69 -7.88 -24.77
CA THR A 142 -2.30 -9.28 -24.59
C THR A 142 -1.57 -9.47 -23.26
N CYS A 143 -1.09 -10.68 -22.98
CA CYS A 143 -0.28 -11.01 -21.80
C CYS A 143 0.96 -10.10 -21.68
N THR A 144 1.62 -9.82 -22.81
CA THR A 144 2.90 -9.09 -22.83
C THR A 144 2.77 -7.59 -22.62
N ASP A 145 1.59 -7.02 -22.88
CA ASP A 145 1.32 -5.60 -22.62
C ASP A 145 1.31 -5.30 -21.10
N CYS A 146 0.99 -6.31 -20.26
CA CYS A 146 1.03 -6.19 -18.81
C CYS A 146 2.32 -6.77 -18.19
N HIS A 147 2.85 -7.87 -18.73
CA HIS A 147 3.97 -8.61 -18.10
C HIS A 147 5.35 -8.37 -18.73
N ASP A 148 5.45 -7.59 -19.81
CA ASP A 148 6.58 -7.56 -20.74
C ASP A 148 6.69 -8.86 -21.57
N ALA A 149 7.40 -8.81 -22.71
CA ALA A 149 7.61 -9.97 -23.58
C ALA A 149 8.91 -10.73 -23.26
N HIS A 150 9.97 -10.01 -22.89
CA HIS A 150 11.29 -10.60 -22.63
C HIS A 150 11.75 -10.42 -21.19
N THR A 151 11.30 -9.39 -20.48
CA THR A 151 11.66 -9.14 -19.08
C THR A 151 10.47 -9.41 -18.15
N ILE A 152 9.93 -10.62 -18.21
CA ILE A 152 8.81 -11.05 -17.36
C ILE A 152 9.30 -11.19 -15.92
N LEU A 153 8.96 -10.23 -15.06
CA LEU A 153 9.36 -10.19 -13.65
C LEU A 153 8.27 -10.73 -12.73
N ARG A 154 8.67 -11.26 -11.55
CA ARG A 154 7.71 -11.66 -10.51
C ARG A 154 6.85 -10.45 -10.07
N PRO A 155 5.56 -10.64 -9.73
CA PRO A 155 4.73 -9.56 -9.18
C PRO A 155 5.25 -8.97 -7.87
N THR A 156 6.17 -9.65 -7.18
CA THR A 156 6.82 -9.18 -5.96
C THR A 156 8.10 -8.36 -6.22
N ASP A 157 8.58 -8.29 -7.46
CA ASP A 157 9.71 -7.42 -7.83
C ASP A 157 9.20 -6.01 -8.11
N ALA A 158 9.76 -5.01 -7.43
CA ALA A 158 9.35 -3.60 -7.57
C ALA A 158 9.53 -3.02 -8.98
N ARG A 159 10.33 -3.68 -9.83
CA ARG A 159 10.52 -3.30 -11.25
C ARG A 159 9.46 -3.90 -12.16
N SER A 160 8.63 -4.84 -11.68
CA SER A 160 7.58 -5.47 -12.47
C SER A 160 6.44 -4.49 -12.76
N ASN A 161 5.93 -4.49 -13.99
CA ASN A 161 4.75 -3.72 -14.38
C ASN A 161 3.50 -4.13 -13.57
N VAL A 162 3.47 -5.36 -13.05
CA VAL A 162 2.37 -5.88 -12.20
C VAL A 162 2.71 -5.84 -10.70
N TYR A 163 3.74 -5.10 -10.30
CA TYR A 163 3.98 -4.79 -8.89
C TYR A 163 2.90 -3.83 -8.37
N PRO A 164 2.42 -3.93 -7.10
CA PRO A 164 1.27 -3.16 -6.63
C PRO A 164 1.30 -1.66 -6.93
N THR A 165 2.44 -0.99 -6.75
CA THR A 165 2.57 0.46 -7.03
C THR A 165 2.71 0.80 -8.52
N ASN A 166 2.90 -0.19 -9.39
CA ASN A 166 3.07 0.00 -10.83
C ASN A 166 1.79 -0.33 -11.60
N ILE A 167 0.90 -1.16 -11.04
CA ILE A 167 -0.35 -1.62 -11.70
C ILE A 167 -1.17 -0.46 -12.26
N ALA A 168 -1.36 0.62 -11.50
CA ALA A 168 -2.15 1.75 -11.99
C ALA A 168 -1.50 2.39 -13.23
N GLY A 169 -0.17 2.54 -13.25
CA GLY A 169 0.56 3.05 -14.40
C GLY A 169 0.54 2.11 -15.61
N THR A 170 0.55 0.81 -15.36
CA THR A 170 0.39 -0.22 -16.41
C THR A 170 -0.98 -0.10 -17.08
N CYS A 171 -2.06 0.06 -16.30
CA CYS A 171 -3.39 0.31 -16.85
C CYS A 171 -3.44 1.65 -17.60
N ALA A 172 -2.84 2.70 -17.02
CA ALA A 172 -2.81 4.06 -17.57
C ALA A 172 -2.14 4.15 -18.95
N THR A 173 -1.21 3.24 -19.27
CA THR A 173 -0.55 3.17 -20.58
C THR A 173 -1.55 3.16 -21.74
N CYS A 174 -2.71 2.52 -21.56
CA CYS A 174 -3.81 2.56 -22.52
C CYS A 174 -4.99 3.39 -22.02
N HIS A 175 -5.32 3.32 -20.73
CA HIS A 175 -6.53 3.94 -20.18
C HIS A 175 -6.42 5.45 -19.93
N GLU A 176 -5.25 6.07 -20.09
CA GLU A 176 -5.13 7.55 -20.15
C GLU A 176 -4.93 8.07 -21.58
N ASP A 177 -4.78 7.18 -22.57
CA ASP A 177 -4.65 7.58 -23.97
C ASP A 177 -6.03 7.98 -24.53
N GLU A 178 -6.28 9.29 -24.59
CA GLU A 178 -7.51 9.86 -25.14
C GLU A 178 -7.81 9.40 -26.56
N SER A 179 -6.77 9.27 -27.39
CA SER A 179 -6.93 8.89 -28.79
C SER A 179 -7.37 7.43 -28.93
N LEU A 180 -6.80 6.54 -28.11
CA LEU A 180 -7.15 5.14 -28.06
C LEU A 180 -8.53 4.94 -27.41
N MET A 181 -8.79 5.57 -26.26
CA MET A 181 -10.02 5.39 -25.48
C MET A 181 -11.25 6.06 -26.12
N ALA A 182 -11.08 7.09 -26.93
CA ALA A 182 -12.17 7.70 -27.69
C ALA A 182 -12.89 6.68 -28.59
N GLY A 183 -12.16 5.73 -29.17
CA GLY A 183 -12.73 4.64 -29.99
C GLY A 183 -13.64 3.70 -29.19
N TYR A 184 -13.46 3.63 -27.87
CA TYR A 184 -14.22 2.79 -26.96
C TYR A 184 -15.27 3.56 -26.14
N GLY A 185 -15.29 4.90 -26.25
CA GLY A 185 -16.15 5.76 -25.43
C GLY A 185 -15.85 5.67 -23.93
N LEU A 186 -14.60 5.38 -23.59
CA LEU A 186 -14.16 5.28 -22.19
C LEU A 186 -13.56 6.62 -21.73
N PRO A 187 -13.77 6.99 -20.45
CA PRO A 187 -13.04 8.10 -19.85
C PRO A 187 -11.53 7.80 -19.74
N THR A 188 -10.73 8.82 -19.42
CA THR A 188 -9.26 8.73 -19.32
C THR A 188 -8.67 9.28 -18.03
N ASP A 189 -9.50 9.70 -17.08
CA ASP A 189 -9.11 10.30 -15.80
C ASP A 189 -8.96 9.27 -14.67
N GLN A 190 -9.02 7.97 -14.97
CA GLN A 190 -9.13 6.90 -13.97
C GLN A 190 -7.88 6.79 -13.09
N PHE A 191 -6.70 6.95 -13.67
CA PHE A 191 -5.44 6.86 -12.92
C PHE A 191 -5.30 8.00 -11.94
N ASP A 192 -5.51 9.26 -12.37
CA ASP A 192 -5.50 10.43 -11.49
C ASP A 192 -6.56 10.32 -10.39
N THR A 193 -7.78 9.94 -10.78
CA THR A 193 -8.89 9.75 -9.85
C THR A 193 -8.57 8.68 -8.81
N TYR A 194 -8.05 7.52 -9.23
CA TYR A 194 -7.60 6.45 -8.32
C TYR A 194 -6.46 6.92 -7.41
N ARG A 195 -5.48 7.65 -7.94
CA ARG A 195 -4.32 8.13 -7.18
C ARG A 195 -4.74 9.06 -6.05
N SER A 196 -5.77 9.90 -6.28
CA SER A 196 -6.35 10.77 -5.24
C SER A 196 -7.30 10.06 -4.27
N SER A 197 -7.71 8.82 -4.55
CA SER A 197 -8.64 8.08 -3.70
C SER A 197 -8.02 7.67 -2.36
N ALA A 198 -8.86 7.29 -1.41
CA ALA A 198 -8.41 6.73 -0.14
C ALA A 198 -7.53 5.48 -0.31
N HIS A 199 -7.83 4.64 -1.32
CA HIS A 199 -7.02 3.47 -1.66
C HIS A 199 -5.67 3.85 -2.29
N GLY A 200 -5.67 4.84 -3.20
CA GLY A 200 -4.45 5.38 -3.80
C GLY A 200 -3.52 6.00 -2.76
N VAL A 201 -4.04 6.86 -1.89
CA VAL A 201 -3.30 7.45 -0.76
C VAL A 201 -2.75 6.36 0.16
N ALA A 202 -3.54 5.33 0.48
CA ALA A 202 -3.08 4.21 1.31
C ALA A 202 -1.92 3.45 0.66
N LEU A 203 -1.99 3.19 -0.65
CA LEU A 203 -0.95 2.48 -1.39
C LEU A 203 0.33 3.31 -1.54
N TYR A 204 0.21 4.54 -2.04
CA TYR A 204 1.36 5.35 -2.46
C TYR A 204 1.99 6.14 -1.32
N GLU A 205 1.19 6.76 -0.46
CA GLU A 205 1.68 7.65 0.60
C GLU A 205 1.91 6.91 1.91
N LYS A 206 0.99 6.00 2.26
CA LYS A 206 1.09 5.22 3.51
C LYS A 206 1.85 3.90 3.34
N HIS A 207 2.28 3.58 2.12
CA HIS A 207 2.97 2.33 1.78
C HIS A 207 2.23 1.07 2.25
N ASN A 208 0.90 1.12 2.25
CA ASN A 208 0.06 -0.02 2.60
C ASN A 208 -0.21 -0.86 1.35
N PHE A 209 0.66 -1.84 1.10
CA PHE A 209 0.53 -2.76 -0.05
C PHE A 209 -0.68 -3.71 0.03
N ALA A 210 -1.43 -3.72 1.15
CA ALA A 210 -2.71 -4.41 1.24
C ALA A 210 -3.89 -3.57 0.70
N ALA A 211 -3.66 -2.28 0.38
CA ALA A 211 -4.67 -1.46 -0.28
C ALA A 211 -4.96 -1.99 -1.70
N PRO A 212 -6.23 -2.00 -2.13
CA PRO A 212 -6.60 -2.53 -3.44
C PRO A 212 -6.08 -1.62 -4.56
N THR A 213 -5.66 -2.25 -5.66
CA THR A 213 -5.32 -1.61 -6.94
C THR A 213 -6.44 -1.84 -7.96
N CYS A 214 -6.23 -1.44 -9.22
CA CYS A 214 -7.16 -1.69 -10.32
C CYS A 214 -7.61 -3.16 -10.39
N VAL A 215 -6.66 -4.09 -10.25
CA VAL A 215 -6.94 -5.54 -10.30
C VAL A 215 -7.66 -6.07 -9.06
N GLY A 216 -7.63 -5.35 -7.93
CA GLY A 216 -8.38 -5.71 -6.73
C GLY A 216 -9.90 -5.58 -6.93
N CYS A 217 -10.34 -4.67 -7.80
CA CYS A 217 -11.75 -4.48 -8.12
C CYS A 217 -12.16 -5.13 -9.45
N HIS A 218 -11.29 -5.08 -10.47
CA HIS A 218 -11.58 -5.56 -11.81
C HIS A 218 -11.11 -7.00 -12.08
N GLY A 219 -10.29 -7.57 -11.20
CA GLY A 219 -9.61 -8.85 -11.41
C GLY A 219 -8.34 -8.72 -12.25
N SER A 220 -7.33 -9.56 -11.97
CA SER A 220 -6.01 -9.47 -12.61
C SER A 220 -6.01 -9.86 -14.09
N HIS A 221 -6.64 -10.97 -14.44
CA HIS A 221 -6.74 -11.42 -15.83
C HIS A 221 -8.16 -11.28 -16.39
N SER A 222 -9.18 -11.25 -15.53
CA SER A 222 -10.55 -10.93 -15.94
C SER A 222 -10.75 -9.47 -16.33
N ALA A 223 -10.03 -8.52 -15.72
CA ALA A 223 -10.07 -7.07 -16.01
C ALA A 223 -11.47 -6.54 -16.38
N LEU A 224 -12.49 -7.01 -15.65
CA LEU A 224 -13.89 -6.82 -16.00
C LEU A 224 -14.47 -5.71 -15.11
N PRO A 225 -15.07 -4.64 -15.67
CA PRO A 225 -15.81 -3.70 -14.85
C PRO A 225 -16.97 -4.43 -14.16
N PRO A 226 -17.09 -4.34 -12.82
CA PRO A 226 -18.15 -5.03 -12.12
C PRO A 226 -19.51 -4.51 -12.58
N ALA A 227 -20.44 -5.44 -12.83
CA ALA A 227 -21.83 -5.05 -13.10
C ALA A 227 -22.39 -4.27 -11.90
N VAL A 228 -23.30 -3.33 -12.16
CA VAL A 228 -23.89 -2.45 -11.12
C VAL A 228 -24.42 -3.25 -9.91
N ALA A 229 -25.10 -4.38 -10.17
CA ALA A 229 -25.64 -5.25 -9.12
C ALA A 229 -24.55 -5.98 -8.28
N GLN A 230 -23.31 -6.02 -8.75
CA GLN A 230 -22.18 -6.70 -8.11
C GLN A 230 -21.19 -5.75 -7.44
N ILE A 231 -21.32 -4.43 -7.62
CA ILE A 231 -20.41 -3.43 -7.03
C ILE A 231 -20.25 -3.64 -5.51
N ALA A 232 -21.36 -3.83 -4.81
CA ALA A 232 -21.31 -4.02 -3.36
C ALA A 232 -20.65 -5.34 -2.92
N ASN A 233 -20.65 -6.37 -3.78
CA ASN A 233 -19.91 -7.61 -3.52
C ASN A 233 -18.41 -7.41 -3.65
N VAL A 234 -17.95 -6.58 -4.60
CA VAL A 234 -16.52 -6.26 -4.76
C VAL A 234 -16.00 -5.52 -3.54
N CYS A 235 -16.66 -4.43 -3.13
CA CYS A 235 -16.28 -3.69 -1.92
C CYS A 235 -16.33 -4.58 -0.67
N GLY A 236 -17.33 -5.47 -0.61
CA GLY A 236 -17.55 -6.39 0.50
C GLY A 236 -16.50 -7.49 0.66
N GLN A 237 -15.61 -7.72 -0.31
CA GLN A 237 -14.49 -8.67 -0.15
C GLN A 237 -13.51 -8.21 0.94
N CYS A 238 -13.33 -6.90 1.09
CA CYS A 238 -12.49 -6.31 2.13
C CYS A 238 -13.31 -5.62 3.22
N HIS A 239 -14.39 -4.93 2.86
CA HIS A 239 -15.25 -4.20 3.80
C HIS A 239 -16.46 -5.04 4.26
N VAL A 240 -16.19 -6.26 4.74
CA VAL A 240 -17.23 -7.26 5.08
C VAL A 240 -18.27 -6.71 6.07
N ARG A 241 -17.82 -6.11 7.18
CA ARG A 241 -18.74 -5.57 8.21
C ARG A 241 -19.56 -4.39 7.71
N VAL A 242 -18.97 -3.54 6.86
CA VAL A 242 -19.69 -2.42 6.24
C VAL A 242 -20.74 -2.95 5.27
N ARG A 243 -20.40 -3.98 4.48
CA ARG A 243 -21.33 -4.66 3.58
C ARG A 243 -22.50 -5.28 4.34
N GLU A 244 -22.23 -5.98 5.44
CA GLU A 244 -23.26 -6.55 6.32
C GLU A 244 -24.19 -5.48 6.88
N ALA A 245 -23.63 -4.37 7.39
CA ALA A 245 -24.42 -3.23 7.87
C ALA A 245 -25.26 -2.61 6.75
N PHE A 246 -24.67 -2.36 5.58
CA PHE A 246 -25.38 -1.83 4.42
C PHE A 246 -26.55 -2.74 3.97
N ASP A 247 -26.34 -4.06 4.00
CA ASP A 247 -27.29 -5.03 3.49
C ASP A 247 -28.58 -5.14 4.33
N VAL A 248 -28.53 -4.83 5.63
CA VAL A 248 -29.72 -4.82 6.49
C VAL A 248 -30.60 -3.59 6.26
N GLY A 249 -30.04 -2.50 5.74
CA GLY A 249 -30.74 -1.24 5.52
C GLY A 249 -31.64 -1.21 4.25
N PRO A 250 -32.46 -0.16 4.10
CA PRO A 250 -33.30 0.05 2.92
C PRO A 250 -32.48 0.18 1.63
N HIS A 251 -31.31 0.81 1.68
CA HIS A 251 -30.40 0.94 0.54
C HIS A 251 -29.81 -0.41 0.10
N GLY A 252 -29.46 -1.29 1.04
CA GLY A 252 -29.04 -2.66 0.73
C GLY A 252 -30.11 -3.45 -0.02
N THR A 253 -31.37 -3.31 0.42
CA THR A 253 -32.52 -3.93 -0.26
C THR A 253 -32.70 -3.38 -1.68
N ALA A 254 -32.60 -2.06 -1.86
CA ALA A 254 -32.68 -1.43 -3.18
C ALA A 254 -31.53 -1.85 -4.11
N ALA A 255 -30.30 -1.95 -3.59
CA ALA A 255 -29.13 -2.39 -4.34
C ALA A 255 -29.25 -3.84 -4.84
N ARG A 256 -29.73 -4.76 -3.98
CA ARG A 256 -29.99 -6.15 -4.39
C ARG A 256 -31.09 -6.27 -5.46
N ALA A 257 -32.04 -5.33 -5.45
CA ALA A 257 -33.07 -5.23 -6.50
C ALA A 257 -32.59 -4.48 -7.76
N ALA A 258 -31.29 -4.16 -7.87
CA ALA A 258 -30.68 -3.38 -8.95
C ALA A 258 -31.32 -2.01 -9.17
N LYS A 259 -31.91 -1.41 -8.12
CA LYS A 259 -32.51 -0.07 -8.14
C LYS A 259 -31.56 1.02 -7.64
N LEU A 260 -30.41 0.62 -7.10
CA LEU A 260 -29.37 1.49 -6.55
C LEU A 260 -28.01 0.91 -6.93
N SER A 261 -27.02 1.74 -7.24
CA SER A 261 -25.65 1.34 -7.62
C SER A 261 -24.79 0.83 -6.45
N GLY A 262 -25.43 0.30 -5.41
CA GLY A 262 -24.76 -0.19 -4.19
C GLY A 262 -23.97 0.91 -3.50
N CYS A 263 -22.71 0.61 -3.17
CA CYS A 263 -21.80 1.54 -2.49
C CYS A 263 -21.54 2.80 -3.32
N THR A 264 -21.54 2.68 -4.66
CA THR A 264 -21.25 3.80 -5.56
C THR A 264 -22.41 4.78 -5.74
N ALA A 265 -23.51 4.57 -5.01
CA ALA A 265 -24.58 5.55 -4.93
C ALA A 265 -24.22 6.74 -4.02
N CYS A 266 -23.34 6.51 -3.03
CA CYS A 266 -22.85 7.53 -2.11
C CYS A 266 -21.35 7.79 -2.27
N HIS A 267 -20.57 6.77 -2.65
CA HIS A 267 -19.13 6.89 -2.83
C HIS A 267 -18.73 6.93 -4.30
N SER A 268 -17.61 7.56 -4.62
CA SER A 268 -17.01 7.46 -5.95
C SER A 268 -16.45 6.05 -6.20
N ASN A 269 -16.40 5.62 -7.47
CA ASN A 269 -15.94 4.30 -7.89
C ASN A 269 -14.40 4.18 -7.90
N HIS A 270 -13.72 4.98 -8.71
CA HIS A 270 -12.26 5.06 -8.77
C HIS A 270 -11.74 6.07 -7.75
N GLY A 271 -12.50 7.13 -7.46
CA GLY A 271 -12.12 8.22 -6.58
C GLY A 271 -12.64 8.03 -5.16
N THR A 272 -12.83 6.79 -4.71
CA THR A 272 -13.46 6.48 -3.42
C THR A 272 -12.76 7.25 -2.30
N GLU A 273 -13.47 8.19 -1.69
CA GLU A 273 -12.99 9.01 -0.59
C GLU A 273 -13.54 8.52 0.76
N VAL A 274 -12.83 8.88 1.84
CA VAL A 274 -13.37 8.75 3.18
C VAL A 274 -14.22 9.98 3.45
N ILE A 275 -15.54 9.80 3.44
CA ILE A 275 -16.48 10.87 3.81
C ILE A 275 -16.23 11.20 5.29
N PRO A 276 -15.82 12.43 5.63
CA PRO A 276 -15.58 12.80 7.02
C PRO A 276 -16.91 12.87 7.78
N PRO A 277 -16.90 12.64 9.11
CA PRO A 277 -18.13 12.55 9.90
C PRO A 277 -19.09 13.73 9.76
N ASP A 278 -18.56 14.94 9.53
CA ASP A 278 -19.27 16.22 9.42
C ASP A 278 -19.84 16.52 8.01
N ARG A 279 -19.80 15.54 7.11
CA ARG A 279 -20.28 15.67 5.72
C ARG A 279 -21.27 14.57 5.33
N ILE A 280 -21.67 13.73 6.28
CA ILE A 280 -22.55 12.58 6.03
C ILE A 280 -23.95 13.04 5.62
N ALA A 281 -24.49 14.07 6.27
CA ALA A 281 -25.83 14.56 6.02
C ALA A 281 -25.98 15.13 4.60
N GLU A 282 -24.95 15.79 4.08
CA GLU A 282 -24.94 16.34 2.72
C GLU A 282 -25.15 15.25 1.67
N THR A 283 -24.47 14.11 1.83
CA THR A 283 -24.57 12.95 0.92
C THR A 283 -26.01 12.43 0.84
N CYS A 284 -26.77 12.54 1.94
CA CYS A 284 -28.16 12.10 1.99
C CYS A 284 -29.08 13.06 1.23
N THR A 285 -28.80 14.36 1.29
CA THR A 285 -29.61 15.41 0.65
C THR A 285 -29.46 15.48 -0.87
N GLU A 286 -28.50 14.76 -1.45
CA GLU A 286 -28.39 14.60 -2.91
C GLU A 286 -29.60 13.87 -3.52
N CYS A 287 -30.25 12.99 -2.72
CA CYS A 287 -31.41 12.22 -3.15
C CYS A 287 -32.65 12.44 -2.29
N HIS A 288 -32.49 12.75 -1.00
CA HIS A 288 -33.59 12.95 -0.06
C HIS A 288 -33.89 14.43 0.14
N GLU A 289 -35.16 14.81 0.07
CA GLU A 289 -35.59 16.19 0.29
C GLU A 289 -35.21 16.68 1.69
N ALA A 290 -34.70 17.90 1.78
CA ALA A 290 -34.35 18.54 3.05
C ALA A 290 -35.58 18.60 3.97
N GLY A 291 -35.43 18.13 5.21
CA GLY A 291 -36.52 18.05 6.19
C GLY A 291 -37.40 16.79 6.09
N SER A 292 -37.13 15.90 5.13
CA SER A 292 -37.72 14.55 5.15
C SER A 292 -37.18 13.71 6.31
N GLU A 293 -37.95 12.70 6.73
CA GLU A 293 -37.51 11.73 7.76
C GLU A 293 -36.18 11.08 7.38
N ALA A 294 -36.00 10.73 6.10
CA ALA A 294 -34.77 10.13 5.59
C ALA A 294 -33.56 11.08 5.67
N ALA A 295 -33.74 12.37 5.34
CA ALA A 295 -32.69 13.37 5.53
C ALA A 295 -32.37 13.59 7.02
N GLY A 296 -33.38 13.49 7.90
CA GLY A 296 -33.21 13.55 9.35
C GLY A 296 -32.30 12.44 9.89
N ILE A 297 -32.44 11.21 9.40
CA ILE A 297 -31.55 10.10 9.75
C ILE A 297 -30.09 10.44 9.43
N GLY A 298 -29.82 11.03 8.26
CA GLY A 298 -28.46 11.45 7.88
C GLY A 298 -27.84 12.47 8.85
N ILE A 299 -28.65 13.44 9.30
CA ILE A 299 -28.23 14.44 10.30
C ILE A 299 -27.92 13.78 11.65
N GLU A 300 -28.75 12.84 12.10
CA GLU A 300 -28.50 12.14 13.37
C GLU A 300 -27.25 11.26 13.31
N ILE A 301 -26.99 10.61 12.17
CA ILE A 301 -25.76 9.83 11.96
C ILE A 301 -24.53 10.76 12.02
N GLU A 302 -24.57 11.87 11.27
CA GLU A 302 -23.51 12.90 11.27
C GLU A 302 -23.22 13.41 12.68
N GLU A 303 -24.25 13.76 13.44
CA GLU A 303 -24.10 14.23 14.82
C GLU A 303 -23.42 13.18 15.71
N LYS A 304 -23.89 11.93 15.65
CA LYS A 304 -23.33 10.83 16.46
C LYS A 304 -21.88 10.52 16.08
N ALA A 305 -21.58 10.46 14.79
CA ALA A 305 -20.24 10.19 14.28
C ALA A 305 -19.26 11.31 14.64
N THR A 306 -19.68 12.57 14.47
CA THR A 306 -18.88 13.75 14.81
C THR A 306 -18.58 13.81 16.30
N ARG A 307 -19.60 13.62 17.16
CA ARG A 307 -19.40 13.55 18.61
C ARG A 307 -18.44 12.44 19.03
N ALA A 308 -18.57 11.25 18.45
CA ALA A 308 -17.65 10.14 18.75
C ALA A 308 -16.20 10.47 18.34
N ALA A 309 -16.01 11.15 17.21
CA ALA A 309 -14.69 11.58 16.74
C ALA A 309 -14.08 12.64 17.67
N GLU A 310 -14.88 13.60 18.13
CA GLU A 310 -14.46 14.62 19.10
C GLU A 310 -14.07 14.03 20.46
N GLU A 311 -14.87 13.09 20.97
CA GLU A 311 -14.59 12.40 22.23
C GLU A 311 -13.27 11.62 22.16
N LEU A 312 -13.05 10.91 21.04
CA LEU A 312 -11.82 10.16 20.80
C LEU A 312 -10.60 11.10 20.68
N ARG A 313 -10.72 12.21 19.93
CA ARG A 313 -9.67 13.22 19.83
C ARG A 313 -9.31 13.80 21.19
N SER A 314 -10.32 14.12 22.01
CA SER A 314 -10.12 14.65 23.36
C SER A 314 -9.43 13.63 24.29
N ALA A 315 -9.70 12.34 24.14
CA ALA A 315 -8.97 11.29 24.86
C ALA A 315 -7.49 11.20 24.42
N ALA A 316 -7.20 11.37 23.14
CA ALA A 316 -5.82 11.41 22.64
C ALA A 316 -5.05 12.61 23.21
N GLU A 317 -5.65 13.80 23.20
CA GLU A 317 -5.08 15.02 23.79
C GLU A 317 -4.77 14.83 25.28
N ALA A 318 -5.68 14.20 26.04
CA ALA A 318 -5.45 13.89 27.46
C ALA A 318 -4.28 12.93 27.69
N ILE A 319 -4.07 11.96 26.79
CA ILE A 319 -2.90 11.07 26.83
C ILE A 319 -1.61 11.86 26.56
N ASP A 320 -1.62 12.77 25.59
CA ASP A 320 -0.45 13.61 25.29
C ASP A 320 -0.09 14.54 26.44
N GLU A 321 -1.08 15.06 27.18
CA GLU A 321 -0.86 15.81 28.42
C GLU A 321 -0.21 14.96 29.52
N LEU A 322 -0.67 13.71 29.69
CA LEU A 322 -0.08 12.76 30.63
C LEU A 322 1.38 12.43 30.27
N VAL A 323 1.67 12.21 28.99
CA VAL A 323 3.02 11.97 28.47
C VAL A 323 3.92 13.18 28.73
N SER A 324 3.44 14.38 28.40
CA SER A 324 4.18 15.63 28.59
C SER A 324 4.51 15.90 30.06
N ALA A 325 3.72 15.34 30.97
CA ALA A 325 3.94 15.40 32.40
C ALA A 325 4.78 14.25 32.98
N GLY A 326 5.31 13.36 32.14
CA GLY A 326 6.14 12.22 32.56
C GLY A 326 5.38 11.14 33.32
N ARG A 327 4.06 11.00 33.09
CA ARG A 327 3.23 9.96 33.73
C ARG A 327 3.28 8.66 32.93
N ASP A 328 3.10 7.54 33.61
CA ASP A 328 2.82 6.27 32.92
C ASP A 328 1.44 6.35 32.25
N VAL A 329 1.41 6.01 30.96
CA VAL A 329 0.22 6.07 30.10
C VAL A 329 -0.16 4.70 29.56
N SER A 330 0.46 3.62 30.06
CA SER A 330 0.24 2.27 29.55
C SER A 330 -1.25 1.86 29.60
N ASP A 331 -1.90 2.12 30.73
CA ASP A 331 -3.34 1.84 30.92
C ASP A 331 -4.22 2.77 30.07
N ALA A 332 -3.93 4.07 30.03
CA ALA A 332 -4.66 5.04 29.20
C ALA A 332 -4.58 4.69 27.70
N ARG A 333 -3.42 4.25 27.21
CA ARG A 333 -3.25 3.79 25.82
C ARG A 333 -4.03 2.51 25.53
N LEU A 334 -4.10 1.58 26.47
CA LEU A 334 -4.90 0.37 26.31
C LEU A 334 -6.40 0.71 26.22
N ARG A 335 -6.89 1.58 27.12
CA ARG A 335 -8.28 2.07 27.08
C ARG A 335 -8.55 2.83 25.78
N TYR A 336 -7.62 3.65 25.31
CA TYR A 336 -7.74 4.35 24.04
C TYR A 336 -7.87 3.40 22.86
N GLN A 337 -7.15 2.28 22.84
CA GLN A 337 -7.31 1.26 21.79
C GLN A 337 -8.73 0.66 21.80
N SER A 338 -9.32 0.45 22.98
CA SER A 338 -10.73 0.04 23.10
C SER A 338 -11.68 1.10 22.57
N ALA A 339 -11.50 2.38 22.94
CA ALA A 339 -12.31 3.50 22.42
C ALA A 339 -12.18 3.62 20.90
N LEU A 340 -10.96 3.50 20.37
CA LEU A 340 -10.70 3.51 18.93
C LEU A 340 -11.40 2.35 18.22
N THR A 341 -11.43 1.16 18.84
CA THR A 341 -12.16 0.00 18.29
C THR A 341 -13.66 0.25 18.23
N ALA A 342 -14.25 0.78 19.31
CA ALA A 342 -15.66 1.16 19.34
C ALA A 342 -15.97 2.26 18.31
N PHE A 343 -15.09 3.25 18.16
CA PHE A 343 -15.21 4.29 17.13
C PHE A 343 -15.17 3.72 15.71
N MET A 344 -14.28 2.76 15.42
CA MET A 344 -14.28 2.06 14.12
C MET A 344 -15.60 1.32 13.89
N GLN A 345 -16.23 0.78 14.93
CA GLN A 345 -17.54 0.15 14.82
C GLN A 345 -18.65 1.18 14.54
N VAL A 346 -18.59 2.40 15.11
CA VAL A 346 -19.52 3.50 14.75
C VAL A 346 -19.47 3.74 13.23
N SER A 347 -18.26 3.86 12.67
CA SER A 347 -18.05 4.07 11.22
C SER A 347 -18.56 2.91 10.34
N GLN A 348 -18.63 1.69 10.88
CA GLN A 348 -19.18 0.53 10.17
C GLN A 348 -20.71 0.50 10.29
N THR A 349 -21.22 0.58 11.52
CA THR A 349 -22.64 0.48 11.86
C THR A 349 -23.46 1.61 11.24
N GLN A 350 -22.88 2.78 10.95
CA GLN A 350 -23.62 3.87 10.30
C GLN A 350 -24.27 3.46 8.97
N HIS A 351 -23.70 2.47 8.28
CA HIS A 351 -24.25 1.97 7.02
C HIS A 351 -25.52 1.13 7.20
N SER A 352 -25.87 0.70 8.43
CA SER A 352 -27.14 0.04 8.72
C SER A 352 -28.31 0.99 8.88
N LEU A 353 -28.03 2.30 9.08
CA LEU A 353 -29.01 3.32 9.43
C LEU A 353 -29.74 3.03 10.76
N ASP A 354 -29.17 2.19 11.63
CA ASP A 354 -29.70 1.92 12.97
C ASP A 354 -29.17 2.95 13.97
N LEU A 355 -29.98 3.98 14.23
CA LEU A 355 -29.65 5.06 15.16
C LEU A 355 -29.49 4.58 16.61
N THR A 356 -30.13 3.47 17.00
CA THR A 356 -30.02 2.93 18.36
C THR A 356 -28.67 2.25 18.54
N ALA A 357 -28.31 1.37 17.61
CA ALA A 357 -27.01 0.69 17.63
C ALA A 357 -25.84 1.69 17.55
N LEU A 358 -26.00 2.76 16.76
CA LEU A 358 -25.03 3.85 16.71
C LEU A 358 -24.90 4.59 18.04
N ASP A 359 -26.01 4.88 18.71
CA ASP A 359 -25.96 5.62 19.98
C ASP A 359 -25.31 4.79 21.10
N ASP A 360 -25.53 3.48 21.12
CA ASP A 360 -24.89 2.57 22.07
C ASP A 360 -23.36 2.56 21.89
N LEU A 361 -22.87 2.41 20.66
CA LEU A 361 -21.44 2.47 20.35
C LEU A 361 -20.84 3.84 20.66
N ARG A 362 -21.55 4.93 20.32
CA ARG A 362 -21.12 6.30 20.66
C ARG A 362 -20.99 6.48 22.18
N ARG A 363 -21.95 5.98 22.96
CA ARG A 363 -21.88 6.03 24.44
C ARG A 363 -20.71 5.24 25.00
N GLU A 364 -20.35 4.12 24.37
CA GLU A 364 -19.16 3.36 24.75
C GLU A 364 -17.88 4.17 24.50
N VAL A 365 -17.73 4.79 23.32
CA VAL A 365 -16.63 5.72 23.01
C VAL A 365 -16.59 6.85 24.05
N ALA A 366 -17.74 7.45 24.35
CA ALA A 366 -17.87 8.54 25.32
C ALA A 366 -17.39 8.13 26.71
N SER A 367 -17.85 6.97 27.19
CA SER A 367 -17.54 6.47 28.52
C SER A 367 -16.05 6.21 28.69
N ILE A 368 -15.43 5.54 27.72
CA ILE A 368 -13.99 5.23 27.77
C ILE A 368 -13.17 6.52 27.65
N SER A 369 -13.57 7.42 26.75
CA SER A 369 -12.87 8.69 26.55
C SER A 369 -12.94 9.59 27.79
N LEU A 370 -14.10 9.67 28.44
CA LEU A 370 -14.30 10.43 29.68
C LEU A 370 -13.40 9.90 30.81
N ASP A 371 -13.27 8.59 30.92
CA ASP A 371 -12.46 7.93 31.95
C ASP A 371 -10.93 8.15 31.75
N ILE A 372 -10.48 8.21 30.49
CA ILE A 372 -9.10 8.64 30.16
C ILE A 372 -8.87 10.10 30.56
N ARG A 373 -9.82 11.00 30.21
CA ARG A 373 -9.70 12.43 30.53
C ARG A 373 -9.72 12.69 32.04
N SER A 374 -10.63 12.05 32.77
CA SER A 374 -10.71 12.22 34.23
C SER A 374 -9.42 11.78 34.91
N SER A 375 -8.78 10.71 34.42
CA SER A 375 -7.47 10.27 34.88
C SER A 375 -6.38 11.32 34.62
N ALA A 376 -6.44 12.02 33.49
CA ALA A 376 -5.53 13.13 33.17
C ALA A 376 -5.77 14.38 34.04
N GLU A 377 -7.03 14.74 34.30
CA GLU A 377 -7.42 15.85 35.17
C GLU A 377 -6.93 15.63 36.61
N VAL A 378 -7.17 14.44 37.18
CA VAL A 378 -6.67 14.08 38.52
C VAL A 378 -5.14 14.17 38.57
N ALA A 379 -4.46 13.71 37.51
CA ALA A 379 -3.01 13.83 37.40
C ALA A 379 -2.53 15.29 37.32
N ALA A 380 -3.31 16.18 36.72
CA ALA A 380 -3.01 17.62 36.64
C ALA A 380 -3.22 18.31 38.00
N GLU A 381 -4.28 17.99 38.73
CA GLU A 381 -4.53 18.53 40.07
C GLU A 381 -3.40 18.18 41.05
N HIS A 382 -2.95 16.93 41.06
CA HIS A 382 -1.84 16.50 41.93
C HIS A 382 -0.53 17.24 41.63
N ARG A 383 -0.27 17.60 40.36
CA ARG A 383 0.88 18.45 40.00
C ARG A 383 0.78 19.84 40.62
N TRP A 384 -0.43 20.41 40.62
CA TRP A 384 -0.67 21.75 41.15
C TRP A 384 -0.48 21.79 42.68
N GLU A 385 -0.98 20.78 43.39
CA GLU A 385 -0.76 20.62 44.83
C GLU A 385 0.73 20.48 45.17
N HIS A 386 1.48 19.63 44.44
CA HIS A 386 2.92 19.47 44.67
C HIS A 386 3.70 20.77 44.43
N ARG A 387 3.32 21.57 43.41
CA ARG A 387 3.92 22.89 43.16
C ARG A 387 3.57 23.90 44.26
N LEU A 388 2.36 23.84 44.80
CA LEU A 388 1.96 24.70 45.93
C LEU A 388 2.72 24.36 47.21
N ILE A 389 3.05 23.09 47.47
CA ILE A 389 3.89 22.71 48.61
C ILE A 389 5.31 23.30 48.50
N LEU A 390 5.82 23.51 47.28
CA LEU A 390 7.11 24.16 47.08
C LEU A 390 7.09 25.65 47.43
N VAL A 391 5.94 26.32 47.38
CA VAL A 391 5.82 27.76 47.70
C VAL A 391 6.23 28.09 49.15
N PRO A 392 5.68 27.46 50.20
CA PRO A 392 6.12 27.70 51.58
C PRO A 392 7.57 27.23 51.81
N VAL A 393 8.03 26.17 51.14
CA VAL A 393 9.44 25.73 51.21
C VAL A 393 10.38 26.82 50.68
N TRP A 394 10.08 27.38 49.51
CA TRP A 394 10.84 28.50 48.94
C TRP A 394 10.73 29.76 49.79
N PHE A 395 9.55 30.06 50.34
CA PHE A 395 9.35 31.18 51.25
C PHE A 395 10.20 31.05 52.52
N LEU A 396 10.23 29.87 53.15
CA LEU A 396 11.06 29.59 54.32
C LEU A 396 12.55 29.65 53.99
N ALA A 397 12.97 29.08 52.85
CA ALA A 397 14.35 29.12 52.39
C ALA A 397 14.83 30.56 52.13
N LEU A 398 14.01 31.38 51.46
CA LEU A 398 14.29 32.79 51.24
C LEU A 398 14.32 33.58 52.55
N SER A 399 13.36 33.35 53.45
CA SER A 399 13.31 33.99 54.76
C SER A 399 14.54 33.66 55.61
N ALA A 400 14.97 32.39 55.61
CA ALA A 400 16.19 31.95 56.28
C ALA A 400 17.44 32.60 55.67
N GLY A 401 17.51 32.70 54.34
CA GLY A 401 18.59 33.40 53.64
C GLY A 401 18.66 34.89 54.00
N VAL A 402 17.51 35.58 54.05
CA VAL A 402 17.41 36.99 54.46
C VAL A 402 17.84 37.16 55.92
N LEU A 403 17.39 36.30 56.84
CA LEU A 403 17.81 36.34 58.24
C LEU A 403 19.31 36.09 58.42
N ALA A 404 19.87 35.12 57.70
CA ALA A 404 21.31 34.86 57.69
C ALA A 404 22.09 36.08 57.18
N TRP A 405 21.62 36.73 56.12
CA TRP A 405 22.22 37.94 55.59
C TRP A 405 22.18 39.11 56.58
N PHE A 406 21.05 39.34 57.26
CA PHE A 406 20.96 40.35 58.33
C PHE A 406 21.90 40.06 59.50
N LYS A 407 22.05 38.79 59.89
CA LYS A 407 22.97 38.38 60.96
C LYS A 407 24.43 38.64 60.58
N LEU A 408 24.82 38.33 59.34
CA LEU A 408 26.18 38.58 58.84
C LEU A 408 26.49 40.09 58.76
N ARG A 409 25.56 40.91 58.27
CA ARG A 409 25.70 42.39 58.29
C ARG A 409 25.71 42.97 59.71
N GLY A 410 24.97 42.36 60.64
CA GLY A 410 24.98 42.74 62.06
C GLY A 410 26.32 42.46 62.74
N SER A 411 26.98 41.33 62.42
CA SER A 411 28.32 41.03 62.92
C SER A 411 29.40 41.95 62.33
N GLU A 412 29.26 42.35 61.06
CA GLU A 412 30.17 43.33 60.44
C GLU A 412 30.06 44.72 61.11
N ARG A 413 28.84 45.15 61.47
CA ARG A 413 28.61 46.43 62.16
C ARG A 413 29.08 46.44 63.62
N SER A 414 29.01 45.32 64.32
CA SER A 414 29.53 45.20 65.69
C SER A 414 31.06 45.11 65.72
N ALA A 415 31.67 44.45 64.74
CA ALA A 415 33.13 44.44 64.57
C ALA A 415 33.72 45.84 64.26
N THR A 416 32.95 46.74 63.62
CA THR A 416 33.38 48.13 63.41
C THR A 416 33.17 49.05 64.63
N ALA A 417 32.38 48.66 65.63
CA ALA A 417 32.07 49.48 66.80
C ALA A 417 33.04 49.26 67.98
N GLU A 418 33.73 48.11 68.05
CA GLU A 418 34.79 47.83 69.03
C GLU A 418 36.20 48.31 68.58
N GLY A 419 36.28 48.97 67.42
CA GLY A 419 37.51 49.52 66.85
C GLY A 419 37.68 51.04 66.98
N GLN A 420 36.93 51.70 67.88
CA GLN A 420 37.08 53.14 68.20
C GLN A 420 37.57 53.35 69.63
#